data_AF-A0A397IHU6-F1
#
_entry.id   AF-A0A397IHU6-F1
#
_cell.length_a   1.000
_cell.length_b   1.000
_cell.length_c   1.000
_cell.angle_alpha   90.00
_cell.angle_beta   90.00
_cell.angle_gamma   90.00
#
_symmetry.space_group_name_H-M   'P 1'
#
loop_
_entity.id
_entity.type
_entity.pdbx_description
1 polymer ?
#
loop_
_entity_poly.entity_id
_entity_poly.type
_entity_poly.pdbx_seq_one_letter_code
_entity_poly.pdbx_strand_id
1 'polypeptide(L)'
;MFFRWDVASCGFYIASVIDQQKLDIAKNSCLGVGACGGIYTTNTMASAIETMGMTLPYGLSTPAEYPVKLEECFNASIAIRNLLEKDIKPSDIMTEKALKIK
;
A
#
# COMPACT_ATOMS: atom_id res chain seq x y z
N MET A 1 14.98 -19.30 1.77
CA MET A 1 15.84 -18.46 0.91
C MET A 1 14.94 -17.58 0.04
N PHE A 2 14.36 -16.54 0.65
CA PHE A 2 13.56 -15.53 -0.06
C PHE A 2 14.55 -14.48 -0.58
N PHE A 3 14.73 -14.42 -1.90
CA PHE A 3 15.65 -13.50 -2.55
C PHE A 3 15.14 -12.05 -2.35
N ARG A 4 15.68 -11.33 -1.35
CA ARG A 4 15.54 -9.87 -1.17
C ARG A 4 16.42 -9.14 -2.21
N TRP A 5 16.10 -9.27 -3.48
CA TRP A 5 16.77 -8.50 -4.55
C TRP A 5 15.86 -7.37 -4.98
N ASP A 6 16.30 -6.14 -4.75
CA ASP A 6 15.69 -4.96 -5.34
C ASP A 6 16.00 -4.89 -6.85
N VAL A 7 15.14 -4.21 -7.60
CA VAL A 7 15.24 -4.11 -9.07
C VAL A 7 16.55 -3.43 -9.49
N ALA A 8 17.09 -2.50 -8.69
CA ALA A 8 18.33 -1.81 -9.01
C ALA A 8 19.55 -2.74 -8.90
N SER A 9 19.58 -3.61 -7.89
CA SER A 9 20.64 -4.61 -7.70
C SER A 9 20.69 -5.66 -8.81
N CYS A 10 19.53 -6.09 -9.31
CA CYS A 10 19.46 -6.93 -10.51
C CYS A 10 20.07 -6.22 -11.74
N GLY A 11 19.81 -4.93 -11.93
CA GLY A 11 20.38 -4.13 -13.01
C GLY A 11 21.90 -4.02 -12.94
N PHE A 12 22.45 -3.78 -11.75
CA PHE A 12 23.90 -3.73 -11.54
C PHE A 12 24.58 -5.10 -11.72
N TYR A 13 23.90 -6.19 -11.35
CA TYR A 13 24.39 -7.55 -11.57
C TYR A 13 24.51 -7.87 -13.06
N ILE A 14 23.47 -7.57 -13.85
CA ILE A 14 23.48 -7.80 -15.31
C ILE A 14 24.54 -6.93 -16.01
N ALA A 15 24.73 -5.70 -15.55
CA ALA A 15 25.75 -4.80 -16.08
C ALA A 15 27.19 -5.17 -15.66
N SER A 16 27.39 -6.22 -14.84
CA SER A 16 28.68 -6.60 -14.25
C SER A 16 29.36 -5.47 -13.46
N VAL A 17 28.57 -4.53 -12.92
CA VAL A 17 29.05 -3.37 -12.14
C VAL A 17 28.62 -3.53 -10.69
N ILE A 18 29.09 -4.58 -10.03
CA ILE A 18 28.80 -4.85 -8.62
C ILE A 18 29.96 -4.32 -7.78
N ASP A 19 29.66 -3.34 -6.93
CA ASP A 19 30.56 -2.82 -5.91
C ASP A 19 29.99 -3.13 -4.52
N GLN A 20 30.84 -3.16 -3.48
CA GLN A 20 30.44 -3.34 -2.08
C GLN A 20 29.35 -2.35 -1.68
N GLN A 21 29.46 -1.08 -2.11
CA GLN A 21 28.47 -0.05 -1.82
C GLN A 21 27.08 -0.40 -2.39
N LYS A 22 27.03 -1.00 -3.59
CA LYS A 22 25.76 -1.38 -4.25
C LYS A 22 25.11 -2.59 -3.59
N LEU A 23 25.91 -3.54 -3.12
CA LEU A 23 25.42 -4.67 -2.32
C LEU A 23 24.84 -4.21 -0.98
N ASP A 24 25.43 -3.19 -0.37
CA ASP A 24 24.92 -2.63 0.88
C ASP A 24 23.63 -1.84 0.68
N ILE A 25 23.48 -1.12 -0.44
CA ILE A 25 22.20 -0.52 -0.82
C ILE A 25 21.12 -1.60 -0.97
N ALA A 26 21.44 -2.71 -1.63
CA ALA A 26 20.52 -3.82 -1.84
C ALA A 26 19.96 -4.38 -0.51
N LYS A 27 20.88 -4.69 0.42
CA LYS A 27 20.56 -5.25 1.73
C LYS A 27 19.69 -4.30 2.56
N ASN A 28 19.89 -2.99 2.40
CA ASN A 28 19.18 -1.95 3.14
C ASN A 28 17.97 -1.38 2.40
N SER A 29 17.63 -1.87 1.20
CA SER A 29 16.50 -1.37 0.42
C SER A 29 15.14 -1.78 0.98
N CYS A 30 15.05 -2.93 1.67
CA CYS A 30 13.80 -3.44 2.27
C CYS A 30 14.04 -3.87 3.73
N LEU A 31 13.96 -2.91 4.65
CA LEU A 31 14.30 -3.12 6.06
C LEU A 31 13.16 -3.68 6.92
N GLY A 32 11.91 -3.48 6.51
CA GLY A 32 10.72 -3.83 7.31
C GLY A 32 9.56 -4.34 6.46
N VAL A 33 8.39 -4.46 7.09
CA VAL A 33 7.14 -4.85 6.41
C VAL A 33 6.40 -3.62 5.91
N GLY A 34 5.83 -3.70 4.70
CA GLY A 34 5.04 -2.61 4.13
C GLY A 34 5.19 -2.49 2.61
N ALA A 35 4.43 -1.55 2.05
CA ALA A 35 4.54 -1.19 0.64
C ALA A 35 5.82 -0.38 0.37
N CYS A 36 6.17 -0.22 -0.90
CA CYS A 36 7.25 0.67 -1.31
C CYS A 36 6.98 2.09 -0.82
N GLY A 37 7.99 2.78 -0.26
CA GLY A 37 7.80 4.12 0.32
C GLY A 37 7.47 5.24 -0.66
N GLY A 38 7.67 5.04 -1.97
CA GLY A 38 7.34 6.02 -3.01
C GLY A 38 5.91 5.91 -3.52
N ILE A 39 5.45 6.91 -4.28
CA ILE A 39 4.16 6.88 -4.98
C ILE A 39 4.29 5.98 -6.21
N TYR A 40 4.24 4.68 -5.95
CA TYR A 40 4.17 3.64 -6.98
C TYR A 40 2.80 2.97 -6.93
N THR A 41 2.60 1.93 -7.72
CA THR A 41 1.32 1.24 -7.89
C THR A 41 0.56 1.02 -6.59
N THR A 42 1.20 0.48 -5.54
CA THR A 42 0.52 0.22 -4.27
C THR A 42 0.00 1.48 -3.60
N ASN A 43 0.83 2.52 -3.47
CA ASN A 43 0.43 3.75 -2.80
C ASN A 43 -0.54 4.56 -3.66
N THR A 44 -0.34 4.61 -4.98
CA THR A 44 -1.27 5.25 -5.91
C THR A 44 -2.65 4.59 -5.88
N MET A 45 -2.71 3.25 -5.88
CA MET A 45 -3.99 2.54 -5.80
C MET A 45 -4.63 2.70 -4.44
N ALA A 46 -3.86 2.67 -3.35
CA ALA A 46 -4.39 2.93 -2.01
C ALA A 46 -4.94 4.37 -1.89
N SER A 47 -4.28 5.38 -2.46
CA SER A 47 -4.82 6.74 -2.56
C SER A 47 -6.11 6.79 -3.37
N ALA A 48 -6.14 6.12 -4.52
CA ALA A 48 -7.33 6.08 -5.37
C ALA A 48 -8.51 5.42 -4.64
N ILE A 49 -8.29 4.29 -3.95
CA ILE A 49 -9.32 3.55 -3.21
C ILE A 49 -9.87 4.36 -2.03
N GLU A 50 -9.00 5.07 -1.31
CA GLU A 50 -9.42 5.98 -0.24
C GLU A 50 -10.26 7.14 -0.78
N THR A 51 -9.83 7.73 -1.91
CA THR A 51 -10.57 8.83 -2.56
C THR A 51 -11.93 8.35 -3.08
N MET A 52 -12.02 7.13 -3.61
CA MET A 52 -13.27 6.49 -4.06
C MET A 52 -14.23 6.16 -2.90
N GLY A 53 -13.82 6.32 -1.64
CA GLY A 53 -14.64 6.02 -0.47
C GLY A 53 -14.74 4.53 -0.13
N MET A 54 -13.81 3.72 -0.64
CA MET A 54 -13.77 2.27 -0.41
C MET A 54 -12.89 1.86 0.78
N THR A 55 -12.11 2.79 1.34
CA THR A 55 -11.31 2.62 2.56
C THR A 55 -11.68 3.70 3.57
N LEU A 56 -11.46 3.44 4.86
CA LEU A 56 -11.58 4.47 5.88
C LEU A 56 -10.51 5.57 5.70
N PRO A 57 -10.83 6.83 6.06
CA PRO A 57 -9.86 7.91 6.00
C PRO A 57 -8.59 7.62 6.82
N TYR A 58 -7.45 8.10 6.32
CA TYR A 58 -6.10 7.94 6.89
C TYR A 58 -5.51 6.53 6.79
N GLY A 59 -6.18 5.61 6.10
CA GLY A 59 -5.70 4.24 5.93
C GLY A 59 -4.42 4.16 5.08
N LEU A 60 -4.27 4.99 4.06
CA LEU A 60 -3.05 5.05 3.25
C LEU A 60 -1.83 5.53 4.04
N SER A 61 -2.00 6.57 4.86
CA SER A 61 -0.89 7.32 5.45
C SER A 61 -0.25 6.62 6.65
N THR A 62 -0.88 5.56 7.15
CA THR A 62 -0.44 4.85 8.36
C THR A 62 0.55 3.74 7.98
N PRO A 63 1.82 3.79 8.46
CA PRO A 63 2.80 2.74 8.18
C PRO A 63 2.35 1.39 8.75
N ALA A 64 2.77 0.30 8.10
CA ALA A 64 2.30 -1.05 8.44
C ALA A 64 2.64 -1.50 9.87
N GLU A 65 3.76 -1.01 10.41
CA GLU A 65 4.25 -1.40 11.75
C GLU A 65 3.64 -0.57 12.89
N TYR A 66 2.87 0.48 12.58
CA TYR A 66 2.31 1.36 13.60
C TYR A 66 1.07 0.73 14.25
N PRO A 67 0.90 0.83 15.58
CA PRO A 67 -0.24 0.23 16.30
C PRO A 67 -1.58 0.81 15.85
N VAL A 68 -1.59 2.05 15.35
CA VAL A 68 -2.78 2.72 14.78
C VAL A 68 -3.37 1.92 13.61
N LYS A 69 -2.56 1.15 12.88
CA LYS A 69 -3.04 0.27 11.80
C LYS A 69 -3.95 -0.85 12.32
N LEU A 70 -3.70 -1.35 13.54
CA LEU A 70 -4.58 -2.36 14.17
C LEU A 70 -5.92 -1.75 14.58
N GLU A 71 -5.90 -0.52 15.10
CA GLU A 71 -7.12 0.21 15.43
C GLU A 71 -7.95 0.52 14.18
N GLU A 72 -7.30 0.89 13.08
CA GLU A 72 -7.94 1.06 11.77
C GLU A 72 -8.63 -0.23 11.31
N CYS A 73 -7.98 -1.39 11.44
CA CYS A 73 -8.59 -2.68 11.13
C CYS A 73 -9.84 -2.97 11.98
N PHE A 74 -9.81 -2.59 13.26
CA PHE A 74 -10.97 -2.72 14.13
C PHE A 74 -12.11 -1.79 13.71
N ASN A 75 -11.80 -0.51 13.43
CA ASN A 75 -12.77 0.46 12.93
C ASN A 75 -13.36 0.05 11.58
N ALA A 76 -12.57 -0.58 10.71
CA ALA A 76 -13.05 -1.12 9.44
C ALA A 76 -14.11 -2.20 9.64
N SER A 77 -13.95 -3.07 10.64
CA SER A 77 -14.98 -4.08 10.96
C SER A 77 -16.31 -3.47 11.41
N ILE A 78 -16.27 -2.37 12.18
CA ILE A 78 -17.47 -1.63 12.59
C ILE A 78 -18.16 -1.02 11.37
N ALA A 79 -17.37 -0.40 10.47
CA ALA A 79 -17.89 0.16 9.23
C ALA A 79 -18.53 -0.92 8.34
N ILE A 80 -17.88 -2.08 8.17
CA ILE A 80 -18.42 -3.21 7.40
C ILE A 80 -19.76 -3.69 7.98
N ARG A 81 -19.86 -3.80 9.31
CA ARG A 81 -21.12 -4.17 9.96
C ARG A 81 -22.24 -3.18 9.63
N ASN A 82 -21.96 -1.87 9.68
CA ASN A 82 -22.93 -0.84 9.32
C ASN A 82 -23.34 -0.92 7.84
N LEU A 83 -22.41 -1.27 6.93
CA LEU A 83 -22.72 -1.48 5.51
C LEU A 83 -23.66 -2.67 5.32
N LEU A 84 -23.45 -3.76 6.07
CA LEU A 84 -24.32 -4.94 6.04
C LEU A 84 -25.71 -4.64 6.61
N GLU A 85 -25.80 -3.95 7.74
CA GLU A 85 -27.09 -3.56 8.36
C GLU A 85 -27.92 -2.64 7.43
N LYS A 86 -27.26 -1.85 6.60
CA LYS A 86 -27.90 -0.93 5.64
C LYS A 86 -28.01 -1.48 4.21
N ASP A 87 -27.57 -2.72 3.98
CA ASP A 87 -27.44 -3.36 2.66
C ASP A 87 -26.75 -2.47 1.60
N ILE A 88 -25.70 -1.75 1.99
CA ILE A 88 -24.91 -0.90 1.08
C ILE A 88 -23.92 -1.79 0.33
N LYS A 89 -24.04 -1.84 -1.00
CA LYS A 89 -23.22 -2.67 -1.87
C LYS A 89 -22.07 -1.86 -2.47
N PRO A 90 -20.95 -2.50 -2.88
CA PRO A 90 -19.88 -1.81 -3.59
C PRO A 90 -20.35 -1.06 -4.86
N SER A 91 -21.39 -1.56 -5.53
CA SER A 91 -22.03 -0.89 -6.68
C SER A 91 -22.63 0.48 -6.33
N ASP A 92 -23.03 0.67 -5.08
CA ASP A 92 -23.65 1.91 -4.61
C ASP A 92 -22.59 2.97 -4.27
N ILE A 93 -21.36 2.53 -3.97
CA ILE A 93 -20.21 3.38 -3.65
C ILE A 93 -19.43 3.72 -4.93
N MET A 94 -19.17 2.72 -5.77
CA MET A 94 -18.38 2.85 -7.01
C MET A 94 -19.19 3.45 -8.17
N THR A 95 -19.68 4.67 -7.97
CA THR A 95 -20.42 5.44 -8.98
C THR A 95 -19.48 6.19 -9.93
N GLU A 96 -20.00 6.69 -11.06
CA GLU A 96 -19.21 7.55 -11.96
C GLU A 96 -18.57 8.76 -11.23
N LYS A 97 -19.26 9.30 -10.21
CA LYS A 97 -18.73 10.40 -9.39
C LYS A 97 -17.51 9.97 -8.59
N ALA A 98 -17.52 8.75 -8.05
CA ALA A 98 -16.38 8.19 -7.32
C ALA A 98 -15.19 7.88 -8.25
N LEU A 99 -15.44 7.55 -9.52
CA LEU A 99 -14.37 7.30 -10.49
C LEU A 99 -13.81 8.59 -11.12
N LYS A 100 -14.62 9.64 -11.24
CA LYS A 100 -14.26 10.94 -11.84
C LYS A 100 -14.14 12.03 -10.77
N ILE A 101 -13.38 11.74 -9.72
CA ILE A 101 -13.11 12.71 -8.66
C ILE A 101 -12.21 13.80 -9.27
N LYS A 102 -12.69 15.05 -9.21
CA LYS A 102 -12.03 16.24 -9.76
C LYS A 102 -11.05 16.84 -8.76
#